data_AF-A0AAE6V0H2-F1
#
_entry.id   AF-A0AAE6V0H2-F1
#
_cell.length_a   1.000
_cell.length_b   1.000
_cell.length_c   1.000
_cell.angle_alpha   90.00
_cell.angle_beta   90.00
_cell.angle_gamma   90.00
#
_symmetry.space_group_name_H-M   'P 1'
#
loop_
_entity.id
_entity.type
_entity.pdbx_description
1 polymer ?
#
loop_
_entity_poly.entity_id
_entity_poly.type
_entity_poly.pdbx_seq_one_letter_code
_entity_poly.pdbx_strand_id
1 'polypeptide(L)'
;MSDSASTVAALNSTRGLVHERLQSIQKETELAIERAQQAELDAANLYARSVATGNSEGENAASTEMQKASAMLIEADEHARRQELIIAALQAEIDGLDSQITTAQQQHSQAQDNALAAAELTLGEEWNRLAEQLAAVGAKILAADRYRGGGSMLLSGLSIPSFGPSSMELCRNDVLGGAEGITIADLIEA
;
A
#
# COMPACT_ATOMS: atom_id res chain seq x y z
N MET A 1 9.51 8.50 5.26
CA MET A 1 8.88 7.19 5.54
C MET A 1 7.57 7.35 6.31
N SER A 2 7.56 8.02 7.48
CA SER A 2 6.32 8.27 8.25
C SER A 2 5.28 9.09 7.49
N ASP A 3 5.70 10.04 6.66
CA ASP A 3 4.79 10.94 5.95
C ASP A 3 3.97 10.23 4.88
N SER A 4 4.57 9.32 4.10
CA SER A 4 3.86 8.58 3.04
C SER A 4 2.84 7.57 3.59
N ALA A 5 3.16 6.92 4.71
CA ALA A 5 2.20 6.03 5.38
C ALA A 5 1.02 6.84 5.96
N SER A 6 1.32 8.01 6.53
CA SER A 6 0.32 8.94 7.04
C SER A 6 -0.60 9.47 5.93
N THR A 7 -0.05 9.81 4.75
CA THR A 7 -0.86 10.28 3.62
C THR A 7 -1.76 9.19 3.06
N VAL A 8 -1.28 7.96 2.90
CA VAL A 8 -2.11 6.82 2.45
C VAL A 8 -3.24 6.54 3.44
N ALA A 9 -2.98 6.61 4.74
CA ALA A 9 -4.01 6.43 5.77
C ALA A 9 -5.07 7.55 5.71
N ALA A 10 -4.65 8.81 5.55
CA ALA A 10 -5.56 9.94 5.41
C ALA A 10 -6.45 9.82 4.16
N LEU A 11 -5.88 9.47 3.01
CA LEU A 11 -6.62 9.26 1.77
C LEU A 11 -7.65 8.13 1.89
N ASN A 12 -7.28 7.01 2.51
CA ASN A 12 -8.21 5.91 2.75
C ASN A 12 -9.36 6.31 3.68
N SER A 13 -9.08 7.10 4.72
CA SER A 13 -10.11 7.63 5.61
C SER A 13 -11.09 8.52 4.83
N THR A 14 -10.60 9.45 4.01
CA THR A 14 -11.43 10.31 3.17
C THR A 14 -12.27 9.50 2.19
N ARG A 15 -11.66 8.52 1.50
CA ARG A 15 -12.34 7.61 0.59
C ARG A 15 -13.47 6.84 1.29
N GLY A 16 -13.24 6.37 2.52
CA GLY A 16 -14.27 5.71 3.34
C GLY A 16 -15.47 6.62 3.59
N LEU A 17 -15.23 7.86 4.01
CA LEU A 17 -16.29 8.86 4.25
C LEU A 17 -17.09 9.17 2.99
N VAL A 18 -16.42 9.36 1.85
CA VAL A 18 -17.07 9.62 0.56
C VAL A 18 -17.93 8.42 0.14
N HIS A 19 -17.42 7.20 0.32
CA HIS A 19 -18.14 5.97 0.01
C HIS A 19 -19.37 5.76 0.89
N GLU A 20 -19.26 5.99 2.20
CA GLU A 20 -20.41 5.96 3.11
C GLU A 20 -21.48 6.97 2.70
N ARG A 21 -21.07 8.18 2.31
CA ARG A 21 -22.02 9.20 1.86
C ARG A 21 -22.72 8.80 0.57
N LEU A 22 -21.99 8.24 -0.39
CA LEU A 22 -22.54 7.70 -1.63
C LEU A 22 -23.59 6.62 -1.35
N GLN A 23 -23.27 5.64 -0.51
CA GLN A 23 -24.20 4.57 -0.13
C GLN A 23 -25.46 5.11 0.57
N SER A 24 -25.31 6.11 1.45
CA SER A 24 -26.45 6.75 2.14
C SER A 24 -27.41 7.38 1.13
N ILE A 25 -26.89 8.16 0.16
CA ILE A 25 -27.71 8.85 -0.84
C ILE A 25 -28.42 7.84 -1.76
N GLN A 26 -27.71 6.81 -2.21
CA GLN A 26 -28.30 5.75 -3.03
C GLN A 26 -29.44 5.05 -2.28
N LYS A 27 -29.20 4.67 -1.03
CA LYS A 27 -30.19 4.00 -0.19
C LYS A 27 -31.40 4.88 0.12
N GLU A 28 -31.17 6.16 0.43
CA GLU A 28 -32.25 7.13 0.68
C GLU A 28 -33.15 7.29 -0.55
N THR A 29 -32.54 7.33 -1.74
CA THR A 29 -33.25 7.44 -3.02
C THR A 29 -34.08 6.20 -3.32
N GLU A 30 -33.49 5.01 -3.17
CA GLU A 30 -34.18 3.73 -3.37
C GLU A 30 -35.36 3.58 -2.40
N LEU A 31 -35.15 3.85 -1.11
CA LEU A 31 -36.21 3.79 -0.09
C LEU A 31 -37.34 4.79 -0.35
N ALA A 32 -37.04 5.98 -0.90
CA ALA A 32 -38.08 6.96 -1.24
C ALA A 32 -38.98 6.45 -2.37
N ILE A 33 -38.38 5.87 -3.41
CA ILE A 33 -39.11 5.29 -4.54
C ILE A 33 -39.95 4.08 -4.07
N GLU A 34 -39.35 3.16 -3.31
CA GLU A 34 -40.06 1.99 -2.77
C GLU A 34 -41.26 2.37 -1.92
N ARG A 35 -41.11 3.37 -1.03
CA ARG A 35 -42.23 3.86 -0.20
C ARG A 35 -43.36 4.44 -1.05
N ALA A 36 -43.03 5.18 -2.10
CA ALA A 36 -44.03 5.78 -2.97
C ALA A 36 -44.77 4.72 -3.80
N GLN A 37 -44.06 3.72 -4.33
CA GLN A 37 -44.64 2.56 -5.02
C GLN A 37 -45.54 1.73 -4.09
N GLN A 38 -45.10 1.51 -2.84
CA GLN A 38 -45.91 0.78 -1.86
C GLN A 38 -47.20 1.53 -1.52
N ALA A 39 -47.13 2.87 -1.34
CA ALA A 39 -48.31 3.70 -1.10
C ALA A 39 -49.30 3.63 -2.28
N GLU A 40 -48.80 3.57 -3.52
CA GLU A 40 -49.64 3.43 -4.71
C GLU A 40 -50.35 2.06 -4.74
N LEU A 41 -49.62 0.98 -4.47
CA LEU A 41 -50.17 -0.37 -4.39
C LEU A 41 -51.23 -0.50 -3.30
N ASP A 42 -50.97 0.07 -2.11
CA ASP A 42 -51.91 0.04 -1.00
C ASP A 42 -53.19 0.82 -1.33
N ALA A 43 -53.07 2.00 -1.95
CA ALA A 43 -54.20 2.80 -2.38
C ALA A 43 -55.03 2.09 -3.49
N ALA A 44 -54.37 1.47 -4.47
CA ALA A 44 -55.03 0.70 -5.52
C ALA A 44 -55.79 -0.52 -4.96
N ASN A 45 -55.20 -1.21 -3.98
CA ASN A 45 -55.85 -2.33 -3.29
C ASN A 45 -57.07 -1.88 -2.48
N LEU A 46 -56.99 -0.74 -1.79
CA LEU A 46 -58.13 -0.14 -1.08
C LEU A 46 -59.24 0.26 -2.05
N TYR A 47 -58.88 0.82 -3.21
CA TYR A 47 -59.85 1.18 -4.25
C TYR A 47 -60.57 -0.06 -4.76
N ALA A 48 -59.83 -1.10 -5.16
CA ALA A 48 -60.41 -2.36 -5.63
C ALA A 48 -61.35 -3.01 -4.60
N ARG A 49 -61.00 -2.99 -3.31
CA ARG A 49 -61.86 -3.50 -2.23
C ARG A 49 -63.12 -2.66 -2.03
N SER A 50 -63.01 -1.33 -2.12
CA SER A 50 -64.14 -0.43 -1.95
C SER A 50 -65.15 -0.60 -3.08
N VAL A 51 -64.66 -0.73 -4.32
CA VAL A 51 -65.48 -1.07 -5.50
C VAL A 51 -66.17 -2.41 -5.32
N ALA A 52 -65.45 -3.44 -4.87
CA ALA A 52 -66.02 -4.77 -4.65
C ALA A 52 -67.10 -4.82 -3.57
N THR A 53 -67.08 -3.88 -2.61
CA THR A 53 -68.07 -3.80 -1.51
C THR A 53 -69.15 -2.75 -1.74
N GLY A 54 -69.09 -1.97 -2.83
CA GLY A 54 -70.03 -0.87 -3.12
C GLY A 54 -69.90 0.30 -2.15
N ASN A 55 -68.74 0.46 -1.50
CA ASN A 55 -68.49 1.54 -0.54
C ASN A 55 -67.95 2.78 -1.25
N SER A 56 -68.85 3.65 -1.70
CA SER A 56 -68.50 4.89 -2.43
C SER A 56 -67.62 5.87 -1.63
N GLU A 57 -67.74 5.87 -0.29
CA GLU A 57 -66.89 6.71 0.56
C GLU A 57 -65.45 6.16 0.60
N GLY A 58 -65.31 4.84 0.67
CA GLY A 58 -64.03 4.14 0.55
C GLY A 58 -63.36 4.34 -0.81
N GLU A 59 -64.13 4.36 -1.90
CA GLU A 59 -63.61 4.64 -3.25
C GLU A 59 -63.02 6.05 -3.33
N ASN A 60 -63.71 7.07 -2.80
CA ASN A 60 -63.22 8.45 -2.78
C ASN A 60 -61.99 8.61 -1.89
N ALA A 61 -61.96 7.94 -0.73
CA ALA A 61 -60.80 7.94 0.14
C ALA A 61 -59.59 7.28 -0.54
N ALA A 62 -59.77 6.11 -1.15
CA ALA A 62 -58.71 5.42 -1.86
C ALA A 62 -58.21 6.20 -3.09
N SER A 63 -59.10 6.85 -3.83
CA SER A 63 -58.73 7.75 -4.94
C SER A 63 -57.87 8.93 -4.45
N THR A 64 -58.21 9.50 -3.28
CA THR A 64 -57.40 10.55 -2.66
C THR A 64 -56.01 10.03 -2.27
N GLU A 65 -55.91 8.82 -1.71
CA GLU A 65 -54.62 8.20 -1.40
C GLU A 65 -53.81 7.86 -2.66
N MET A 66 -54.45 7.47 -3.76
CA MET A 66 -53.77 7.27 -5.05
C MET A 66 -53.16 8.58 -5.57
N GLN A 67 -53.87 9.71 -5.45
CA GLN A 67 -53.32 11.02 -5.81
C GLN A 67 -52.12 11.40 -4.95
N LYS A 68 -52.16 11.13 -3.65
CA LYS A 68 -51.02 11.36 -2.75
C LYS A 68 -49.82 10.48 -3.11
N ALA A 69 -50.05 9.18 -3.35
CA ALA A 69 -49.00 8.26 -3.75
C ALA A 69 -48.36 8.66 -5.09
N SER A 70 -49.17 9.10 -6.06
CA SER A 70 -48.66 9.63 -7.33
C SER A 70 -47.80 10.88 -7.14
N ALA A 71 -48.21 11.81 -6.27
CA ALA A 71 -47.41 12.98 -5.93
C ALA A 71 -46.08 12.59 -5.25
N MET A 72 -46.10 11.62 -4.34
CA MET A 72 -44.89 11.08 -3.71
C MET A 72 -43.95 10.43 -4.73
N LEU A 73 -44.47 9.72 -5.72
CA LEU A 73 -43.68 9.11 -6.80
C LEU A 73 -42.99 10.17 -7.65
N ILE A 74 -43.70 11.22 -8.04
CA ILE A 74 -43.14 12.34 -8.81
C ILE A 74 -42.02 13.02 -8.02
N GLU A 75 -42.24 13.28 -6.72
CA GLU A 75 -41.24 13.90 -5.86
C GLU A 75 -40.01 13.00 -5.67
N ALA A 76 -40.21 11.70 -5.47
CA ALA A 76 -39.13 10.72 -5.32
C ALA A 76 -38.30 10.60 -6.61
N ASP A 77 -38.94 10.57 -7.78
CA ASP A 77 -38.27 10.50 -9.08
C ASP A 77 -37.50 11.78 -9.39
N GLU A 78 -38.09 12.96 -9.13
CA GLU A 78 -37.38 14.23 -9.26
C GLU A 78 -36.21 14.35 -8.28
N HIS A 79 -36.37 13.87 -7.05
CA HIS A 79 -35.27 13.79 -6.10
C HIS A 79 -34.17 12.84 -6.59
N ALA A 80 -34.51 11.65 -7.07
CA ALA A 80 -33.56 10.69 -7.62
C ALA A 80 -32.74 11.30 -8.76
N ARG A 81 -33.42 11.94 -9.71
CA ARG A 81 -32.79 12.62 -10.84
C ARG A 81 -31.84 13.75 -10.40
N ARG A 82 -32.21 14.50 -9.35
CA ARG A 82 -31.31 15.53 -8.77
C ARG A 82 -30.09 14.91 -8.10
N GLN A 83 -30.23 13.76 -7.47
CA GLN A 83 -29.13 13.05 -6.81
C GLN A 83 -28.18 12.38 -7.81
N GLU A 84 -28.58 12.11 -9.06
CA GLU A 84 -27.69 11.50 -10.08
C GLU A 84 -26.37 12.28 -10.27
N LEU A 85 -26.43 13.61 -10.30
CA LEU A 85 -25.23 14.44 -10.44
C LEU A 85 -24.32 14.34 -9.21
N ILE A 86 -24.92 14.24 -8.02
CA ILE A 86 -24.17 14.11 -6.75
C ILE A 86 -23.53 12.72 -6.69
N ILE A 87 -24.27 11.67 -7.04
CA ILE A 87 -23.77 10.29 -7.14
C ILE A 87 -22.59 10.21 -8.11
N ALA A 88 -22.73 10.80 -9.30
CA ALA A 88 -21.67 10.81 -10.31
C ALA A 88 -20.42 11.57 -9.81
N ALA A 89 -20.60 12.72 -9.15
CA ALA A 89 -19.50 13.47 -8.57
C ALA A 89 -18.79 12.71 -7.45
N LEU A 90 -19.53 12.07 -6.54
CA LEU A 90 -18.96 11.24 -5.47
C LEU A 90 -18.22 10.03 -6.02
N GLN A 91 -18.72 9.39 -7.08
CA GLN A 91 -18.04 8.28 -7.74
C GLN A 91 -16.72 8.75 -8.37
N ALA A 92 -16.73 9.89 -9.09
CA ALA A 92 -15.52 10.46 -9.67
C ALA A 92 -14.48 10.84 -8.60
N GLU A 93 -14.93 11.33 -7.45
CA GLU A 93 -14.06 11.62 -6.30
C GLU A 93 -13.43 10.33 -5.74
N ILE A 94 -14.20 9.24 -5.62
CA ILE A 94 -13.67 7.92 -5.20
C ILE A 94 -12.61 7.44 -6.19
N ASP A 95 -12.88 7.50 -7.49
CA ASP A 95 -11.94 7.07 -8.53
C ASP A 95 -10.64 7.92 -8.48
N GLY A 96 -10.78 9.23 -8.24
CA GLY A 96 -9.66 10.14 -8.04
C GLY A 96 -8.83 9.80 -6.80
N LEU A 97 -9.48 9.47 -5.67
CA LEU A 97 -8.83 9.05 -4.43
C LEU A 97 -8.11 7.70 -4.61
N ASP A 98 -8.72 6.74 -5.30
CA ASP A 98 -8.10 5.43 -5.59
C ASP A 98 -6.81 5.58 -6.42
N SER A 99 -6.82 6.48 -7.41
CA SER A 99 -5.63 6.82 -8.20
C SER A 99 -4.52 7.46 -7.33
N GLN A 100 -4.89 8.39 -6.45
CA GLN A 100 -3.95 9.02 -5.52
C GLN A 100 -3.35 8.02 -4.53
N ILE A 101 -4.16 7.12 -3.98
CA ILE A 101 -3.71 6.05 -3.07
C ILE A 101 -2.70 5.15 -3.77
N THR A 102 -3.03 4.68 -4.99
CA THR A 102 -2.15 3.81 -5.78
C THR A 102 -0.82 4.50 -6.07
N THR A 103 -0.86 5.76 -6.48
CA THR A 103 0.34 6.57 -6.76
C THR A 103 1.20 6.73 -5.51
N ALA A 104 0.60 7.06 -4.37
CA ALA A 104 1.31 7.24 -3.11
C ALA A 104 1.97 5.92 -2.64
N GLN A 105 1.29 4.79 -2.79
CA GLN A 105 1.85 3.47 -2.47
C GLN A 105 3.03 3.11 -3.37
N GLN A 106 2.92 3.35 -4.68
CA GLN A 106 4.00 3.08 -5.64
C GLN A 106 5.23 3.95 -5.34
N GLN A 107 5.03 5.24 -5.08
CA GLN A 107 6.12 6.15 -4.69
C GLN A 107 6.79 5.71 -3.40
N HIS A 108 6.00 5.23 -2.43
CA HIS A 108 6.54 4.71 -1.17
C HIS A 108 7.40 3.46 -1.38
N SER A 109 6.90 2.48 -2.14
CA SER A 109 7.66 1.27 -2.47
C SER A 109 8.97 1.60 -3.18
N GLN A 110 8.91 2.47 -4.20
CA GLN A 110 10.11 2.86 -4.95
C GLN A 110 11.13 3.58 -4.07
N ALA A 111 10.68 4.45 -3.17
CA ALA A 111 11.56 5.14 -2.22
C ALA A 111 12.21 4.16 -1.24
N GLN A 112 11.45 3.15 -0.78
CA GLN A 112 11.97 2.10 0.08
C GLN A 112 13.01 1.23 -0.63
N ASP A 113 12.72 0.80 -1.86
CA ASP A 113 13.64 -0.01 -2.66
C ASP A 113 14.95 0.75 -2.93
N ASN A 114 14.86 2.04 -3.27
CA ASN A 114 16.02 2.89 -3.46
C ASN A 114 16.83 3.05 -2.16
N ALA A 115 16.16 3.20 -1.01
CA ALA A 115 16.83 3.31 0.28
C ALA A 115 17.53 2.00 0.68
N LEU A 116 16.90 0.85 0.40
CA LEU A 116 17.50 -0.46 0.64
C LEU A 116 18.70 -0.70 -0.28
N ALA A 117 18.60 -0.36 -1.57
CA ALA A 117 19.72 -0.45 -2.50
C ALA A 117 20.91 0.44 -2.07
N ALA A 118 20.63 1.66 -1.61
CA ALA A 118 21.67 2.54 -1.06
C ALA A 118 22.31 1.95 0.21
N ALA A 119 21.51 1.38 1.10
CA ALA A 119 22.02 0.72 2.31
C ALA A 119 22.88 -0.51 1.97
N GLU A 120 22.47 -1.32 1.00
CA GLU A 120 23.24 -2.48 0.51
C GLU A 120 24.60 -2.04 -0.03
N LEU A 121 24.66 -0.97 -0.83
CA LEU A 121 25.91 -0.42 -1.34
C LEU A 121 26.84 0.05 -0.21
N THR A 122 26.32 0.83 0.75
CA THR A 122 27.12 1.32 1.89
C THR A 122 27.64 0.16 2.75
N LEU A 123 26.80 -0.85 3.01
CA LEU A 123 27.21 -2.03 3.77
C LEU A 123 28.23 -2.89 2.99
N GLY A 124 28.09 -2.99 1.67
CA GLY A 124 29.06 -3.65 0.80
C GLY A 124 30.43 -2.96 0.81
N GLU A 125 30.46 -1.63 0.77
CA GLU A 125 31.69 -0.84 0.92
C GLU A 125 32.34 -1.05 2.29
N GLU A 126 31.55 -1.01 3.37
CA GLU A 126 32.05 -1.27 4.72
C GLU A 126 32.58 -2.69 4.86
N TRP A 127 31.88 -3.68 4.30
CA TRP A 127 32.31 -5.07 4.27
C TRP A 127 33.67 -5.22 3.59
N ASN A 128 33.84 -4.64 2.40
CA ASN A 128 35.11 -4.69 1.67
C ASN A 128 36.25 -4.05 2.48
N ARG A 129 36.00 -2.89 3.09
CA ARG A 129 36.98 -2.21 3.95
C ARG A 129 37.41 -3.08 5.13
N LEU A 130 36.47 -3.78 5.77
CA LEU A 130 36.78 -4.71 6.86
C LEU A 130 37.55 -5.93 6.37
N ALA A 131 37.22 -6.45 5.18
CA ALA A 131 37.95 -7.53 4.55
C ALA A 131 39.42 -7.15 4.26
N GLU A 132 39.68 -5.93 3.77
CA GLU A 132 41.04 -5.40 3.56
C GLU A 132 41.81 -5.29 4.88
N GLN A 133 41.17 -4.80 5.95
CA GLN A 133 41.79 -4.73 7.28
C GLN A 133 42.12 -6.12 7.81
N LEU A 134 41.23 -7.10 7.62
CA LEU A 134 41.50 -8.48 7.97
C LEU A 134 42.65 -9.06 7.16
N ALA A 135 42.72 -8.77 5.85
CA ALA A 135 43.82 -9.18 4.98
C ALA A 135 45.16 -8.65 5.49
N ALA A 136 45.22 -7.36 5.86
CA ALA A 136 46.43 -6.75 6.40
C ALA A 136 46.90 -7.41 7.70
N VAL A 137 45.96 -7.74 8.61
CA VAL A 137 46.28 -8.48 9.84
C VAL A 137 46.72 -9.91 9.53
N GLY A 138 46.01 -10.60 8.62
CA GLY A 138 46.37 -11.94 8.15
C GLY A 138 47.77 -12.00 7.54
N ALA A 139 48.17 -10.96 6.81
CA ALA A 139 49.49 -10.86 6.19
C ALA A 139 50.59 -10.78 7.26
N LYS A 140 50.37 -10.00 8.33
CA LYS A 140 51.28 -9.95 9.48
C LYS A 140 51.40 -11.30 10.18
N ILE A 141 50.29 -12.04 10.33
CA ILE A 141 50.28 -13.38 10.92
C ILE A 141 51.12 -14.35 10.06
N LEU A 142 50.92 -14.37 8.74
CA LEU A 142 51.68 -15.25 7.84
C LEU A 142 53.17 -14.87 7.79
N ALA A 143 53.50 -13.57 7.79
CA ALA A 143 54.88 -13.11 7.85
C ALA A 143 55.58 -13.55 9.16
N ALA A 144 54.90 -13.44 10.30
CA ALA A 144 55.41 -13.90 11.59
C ALA A 144 55.61 -15.42 11.63
N ASP A 145 54.66 -16.21 11.09
CA ASP A 145 54.79 -17.66 10.96
C ASP A 145 56.02 -18.04 10.13
N ARG A 146 56.19 -17.38 8.96
CA ARG A 146 57.36 -17.55 8.09
C ARG A 146 58.67 -17.30 8.83
N TYR A 147 58.79 -16.20 9.57
CA TYR A 147 60.02 -15.87 10.31
C TYR A 147 60.31 -16.81 11.48
N ARG A 148 59.30 -17.49 12.02
CA ARG A 148 59.46 -18.56 13.02
C ARG A 148 59.88 -19.91 12.40
N GLY A 149 60.10 -19.97 11.09
CA GLY A 149 60.37 -21.21 10.36
C GLY A 149 59.10 -22.04 10.09
N GLY A 150 57.92 -21.43 10.21
CA GLY A 150 56.64 -22.04 9.91
C GLY A 150 56.43 -22.23 8.41
N GLY A 151 55.93 -23.40 8.03
CA GLY A 151 55.45 -23.73 6.68
C GLY A 151 53.93 -23.92 6.66
N SER A 152 53.19 -23.15 7.46
CA SER A 152 51.84 -23.52 7.87
C SER A 152 50.76 -23.29 6.81
N MET A 153 49.72 -24.13 6.87
CA MET A 153 48.45 -23.99 6.15
C MET A 153 47.51 -22.96 6.82
N LEU A 154 48.03 -22.03 7.61
CA LEU A 154 47.22 -20.97 8.23
C LEU A 154 46.49 -20.18 7.15
N LEU A 155 45.23 -19.85 7.45
CA LEU A 155 44.31 -19.16 6.55
C LEU A 155 44.01 -19.92 5.24
N SER A 156 44.28 -21.23 5.14
CA SER A 156 44.00 -22.04 3.94
C SER A 156 42.52 -22.09 3.54
N GLY A 157 41.61 -21.91 4.50
CA GLY A 157 40.17 -21.77 4.25
C GLY A 157 39.67 -20.34 4.16
N LEU A 158 40.56 -19.33 4.05
CA LEU A 158 40.13 -17.94 3.91
C LEU A 158 39.51 -17.74 2.52
N SER A 159 38.20 -17.51 2.51
CA SER A 159 37.41 -17.04 1.37
C SER A 159 36.43 -16.01 1.91
N ILE A 160 36.58 -14.76 1.48
CA ILE A 160 35.67 -13.69 1.85
C ILE A 160 35.18 -13.03 0.56
N PRO A 161 33.87 -13.04 0.27
CA PRO A 161 33.35 -12.40 -0.93
C PRO A 161 33.58 -10.88 -0.88
N SER A 162 33.85 -10.26 -2.02
CA SER A 162 33.76 -8.80 -2.15
C SER A 162 32.40 -8.40 -2.72
N PHE A 163 31.97 -7.19 -2.37
CA PHE A 163 30.77 -6.58 -2.94
C PHE A 163 31.18 -5.52 -3.97
N GLY A 164 30.58 -5.53 -5.16
CA GLY A 164 30.88 -4.55 -6.20
C GLY A 164 30.96 -5.14 -7.61
N PRO A 165 31.27 -4.31 -8.62
CA PRO A 165 31.24 -4.72 -10.04
C PRO A 165 32.25 -5.82 -10.39
N SER A 166 33.32 -5.96 -9.61
CA SER A 166 34.23 -7.09 -9.65
C SER A 166 34.02 -7.94 -8.41
N SER A 167 33.14 -8.93 -8.51
CA SER A 167 33.00 -10.00 -7.51
C SER A 167 34.29 -10.80 -7.48
N MET A 168 35.21 -10.40 -6.62
CA MET A 168 36.43 -11.13 -6.30
C MET A 168 36.31 -11.66 -4.88
N GLU A 169 36.90 -12.80 -4.60
CA GLU A 169 36.99 -13.27 -3.22
C GLU A 169 38.37 -12.92 -2.69
N LEU A 170 38.44 -12.27 -1.53
CA LEU A 170 39.67 -12.18 -0.78
C LEU A 170 40.02 -13.61 -0.31
N CYS A 171 41.14 -14.11 -0.81
CA CYS A 171 41.61 -15.46 -0.53
C CYS A 171 42.99 -15.44 0.12
N ARG A 172 43.45 -16.63 0.54
CA ARG A 172 44.80 -16.78 1.14
C ARG A 172 45.92 -16.21 0.27
N ASN A 173 45.82 -16.30 -1.05
CA ASN A 173 46.89 -15.85 -1.95
C ASN A 173 47.05 -14.33 -1.91
N ASP A 174 45.96 -13.59 -1.78
CA ASP A 174 46.00 -12.12 -1.66
C ASP A 174 46.70 -11.71 -0.35
N VAL A 175 46.40 -12.43 0.73
CA VAL A 175 47.05 -12.23 2.04
C VAL A 175 48.52 -12.63 2.02
N LEU A 176 48.87 -13.70 1.32
CA LEU A 176 50.26 -14.13 1.13
C LEU A 176 51.07 -13.07 0.38
N GLY A 177 50.54 -12.53 -0.71
CA GLY A 177 51.19 -11.43 -1.44
C GLY A 177 51.47 -10.22 -0.54
N GLY A 178 50.52 -9.88 0.34
CA GLY A 178 50.71 -8.83 1.35
C GLY A 178 51.79 -9.16 2.40
N ALA A 179 52.04 -10.43 2.70
CA ALA A 179 53.04 -10.86 3.68
C ALA A 179 54.49 -10.82 3.14
N GLU A 180 54.68 -10.86 1.82
CA GLU A 180 56.01 -10.96 1.20
C GLU A 180 56.91 -9.76 1.55
N GLY A 181 56.33 -8.56 1.63
CA GLY A 181 57.04 -7.31 1.93
C GLY A 181 57.18 -6.94 3.41
N ILE A 182 56.59 -7.71 4.34
CA ILE A 182 56.62 -7.40 5.78
C ILE A 182 57.93 -7.92 6.39
N THR A 183 58.68 -7.05 7.06
CA THR A 183 59.95 -7.39 7.72
C THR A 183 59.77 -7.78 9.19
N ILE A 184 60.82 -8.35 9.80
CA ILE A 184 60.82 -8.64 11.25
C ILE A 184 60.67 -7.36 12.08
N ALA A 185 61.29 -6.25 11.65
CA ALA A 185 61.19 -4.96 12.35
C ALA A 185 59.73 -4.47 12.38
N ASP A 186 59.02 -4.56 11.25
CA ASP A 186 57.60 -4.19 11.13
C ASP A 186 56.66 -5.02 12.02
N LEU A 187 57.11 -6.17 12.54
CA LEU A 187 56.32 -7.07 13.38
C LEU A 187 56.61 -6.91 14.87
N ILE A 188 57.83 -6.51 15.23
CA ILE A 188 58.28 -6.40 16.62
C ILE A 188 58.16 -4.95 17.13
N GLU A 189 58.19 -3.96 16.23
CA GLU A 189 58.05 -2.53 16.55
C GLU A 189 56.60 -2.01 16.40
N ALA A 190 55.65 -2.87 16.03
CA ALA A 190 54.24 -2.53 15.78
C ALA A 190 53.35 -2.48 17.03
#